data_AF-A0A2J7RKC4-F1
#
_entry.id   AF-A0A2J7RKC4-F1
#
_cell.length_a   1.000
_cell.length_b   1.000
_cell.length_c   1.000
_cell.angle_alpha   90.00
_cell.angle_beta   90.00
_cell.angle_gamma   90.00
#
_symmetry.space_group_name_H-M   'P 1'
#
loop_
_entity.id
_entity.type
_entity.pdbx_description
1 polymer ?
#
loop_
_entity_poly.entity_id
_entity_poly.type
_entity_poly.pdbx_seq_one_letter_code
_entity_poly.pdbx_strand_id
1 'polypeptide(L)'
;MPKVKSDKRGADAEDKNGAANDEKKTSRWAGGQLFGSETTETTFQGAGFKDKDKALETLQLLEGRDVTFQFQIINSMFHRAKVIHKRTKDPEKLRNLSEAIETFENWLNEYRSRSRAKENLGYLPLDVVEAFQPLADRYGVKTEVPGVHISFLKAYREADGDLKKLRVLKVNPDDEKSITWDVHRNKYLKPLVDRVKGDDAPRLYLTEEKVRGVPTKEHVELVMWGYSPEVTKLKKTIPQVKDLEGKDLNGLLPSE
;
A
#
# COMPACT_ATOMS: atom_id res chain seq x y z
N MET A 1 45.22 -32.90 -35.18
CA MET A 1 44.23 -32.61 -36.26
C MET A 1 44.31 -33.73 -37.29
N PRO A 2 43.23 -34.19 -37.96
CA PRO A 2 41.86 -33.64 -38.15
C PRO A 2 40.68 -34.58 -37.72
N LYS A 3 39.59 -34.07 -37.10
CA LYS A 3 38.17 -33.83 -37.58
C LYS A 3 37.37 -35.10 -38.02
N VAL A 4 36.46 -35.69 -37.23
CA VAL A 4 35.08 -35.31 -36.78
C VAL A 4 33.95 -35.70 -37.76
N LYS A 5 33.14 -36.74 -37.41
CA LYS A 5 31.68 -36.76 -37.06
C LYS A 5 30.89 -37.98 -37.59
N SER A 6 30.38 -38.77 -36.63
CA SER A 6 29.28 -39.75 -36.67
C SER A 6 27.91 -39.05 -36.60
N ASP A 7 26.72 -39.61 -36.83
CA ASP A 7 26.17 -40.96 -37.06
C ASP A 7 24.79 -40.79 -37.75
N LYS A 8 24.29 -41.83 -38.45
CA LYS A 8 22.96 -41.82 -39.11
C LYS A 8 22.26 -43.19 -38.92
N ARG A 9 21.16 -43.23 -38.18
CA ARG A 9 20.10 -44.29 -38.08
C ARG A 9 18.84 -43.59 -37.53
N GLY A 10 17.58 -43.86 -37.84
CA GLY A 10 16.86 -44.85 -38.63
C GLY A 10 15.42 -44.99 -38.06
N ALA A 11 14.43 -45.10 -38.94
CA ALA A 11 13.08 -45.73 -38.82
C ALA A 11 11.97 -45.22 -37.85
N ASP A 12 10.87 -44.79 -38.47
CA ASP A 12 9.42 -45.08 -38.29
C ASP A 12 8.82 -45.60 -36.96
N ALA A 13 7.76 -44.92 -36.46
CA ALA A 13 6.36 -45.41 -36.39
C ALA A 13 5.48 -44.67 -35.32
N GLU A 14 4.31 -44.22 -35.80
CA GLU A 14 2.96 -44.17 -35.18
C GLU A 14 2.62 -43.30 -33.93
N ASP A 15 1.71 -42.34 -34.23
CA ASP A 15 0.35 -42.17 -33.66
C ASP A 15 0.16 -41.51 -32.27
N LYS A 16 -0.43 -40.30 -32.26
CA LYS A 16 -1.76 -40.00 -31.65
C LYS A 16 -2.09 -38.50 -31.57
N ASN A 17 -3.20 -38.13 -32.23
CA ASN A 17 -4.18 -37.10 -31.88
C ASN A 17 -3.70 -35.75 -31.31
N GLY A 18 -3.43 -34.80 -32.21
CA GLY A 18 -3.39 -33.37 -31.90
C GLY A 18 -4.79 -32.73 -31.95
N ALA A 19 -5.51 -32.77 -30.82
CA ALA A 19 -6.63 -31.84 -30.61
C ALA A 19 -6.04 -30.45 -30.35
N ALA A 20 -6.08 -29.60 -31.37
CA ALA A 20 -5.72 -28.19 -31.29
C ALA A 20 -6.72 -27.47 -30.37
N ASN A 21 -6.37 -27.33 -29.08
CA ASN A 21 -7.05 -26.40 -28.21
C ASN A 21 -6.41 -25.03 -28.41
N ASP A 22 -7.03 -24.23 -29.27
CA ASP A 22 -6.70 -22.83 -29.54
C ASP A 22 -7.02 -22.00 -28.28
N GLU A 23 -6.13 -22.08 -27.29
CA GLU A 23 -6.10 -21.12 -26.19
C GLU A 23 -5.69 -19.76 -26.75
N LYS A 24 -6.71 -18.98 -27.11
CA LYS A 24 -6.59 -17.53 -27.27
C LYS A 24 -5.84 -16.95 -26.08
N LYS A 25 -4.55 -16.68 -26.29
CA LYS A 25 -3.71 -15.88 -25.40
C LYS A 25 -4.28 -14.46 -25.35
N THR A 26 -5.27 -14.25 -24.48
CA THR A 26 -5.60 -12.92 -23.98
C THR A 26 -4.35 -12.40 -23.27
N SER A 27 -3.88 -11.22 -23.64
CA SER A 27 -2.72 -10.58 -23.04
C SER A 27 -2.86 -10.52 -21.51
N ARG A 28 -2.27 -11.51 -20.84
CA ARG A 28 -2.24 -11.61 -19.39
C ARG A 28 -1.30 -10.52 -18.89
N TRP A 29 -1.87 -9.43 -18.39
CA TRP A 29 -1.17 -8.50 -17.51
C TRP A 29 -0.47 -9.34 -16.43
N ALA A 30 0.83 -9.14 -16.27
CA ALA A 30 1.70 -9.95 -15.40
C ALA A 30 1.46 -9.75 -13.88
N GLY A 31 0.30 -9.21 -13.47
CA GLY A 31 0.01 -8.83 -12.10
C GLY A 31 -1.41 -9.12 -11.68
N GLY A 32 -1.70 -10.39 -11.36
CA GLY A 32 -2.87 -10.82 -10.59
C GLY A 32 -4.25 -10.48 -11.17
N GLN A 33 -5.29 -11.10 -10.59
CA GLN A 33 -6.67 -10.74 -10.90
C GLN A 33 -7.12 -9.67 -9.90
N LEU A 34 -7.25 -8.41 -10.33
CA LEU A 34 -7.58 -7.28 -9.43
C LEU A 34 -8.96 -7.38 -8.77
N PHE A 35 -9.88 -8.15 -9.36
CA PHE A 35 -11.24 -8.34 -8.84
C PHE A 35 -11.58 -9.84 -8.88
N GLY A 36 -11.92 -10.43 -7.75
CA GLY A 36 -12.24 -11.84 -7.63
C GLY A 36 -13.17 -12.10 -6.45
N SER A 37 -13.73 -13.32 -6.41
CA SER A 37 -14.56 -13.78 -5.29
C SER A 37 -13.73 -14.22 -4.09
N GLU A 38 -12.46 -14.58 -4.28
CA GLU A 38 -11.55 -15.00 -3.20
C GLU A 38 -10.79 -13.80 -2.62
N THR A 39 -10.59 -13.80 -1.30
CA THR A 39 -9.80 -12.78 -0.61
C THR A 39 -8.32 -13.15 -0.72
N THR A 40 -7.60 -12.41 -1.55
CA THR A 40 -6.16 -12.57 -1.74
C THR A 40 -5.49 -11.22 -1.65
N GLU A 41 -4.17 -11.21 -1.49
CA GLU A 41 -3.32 -10.02 -1.54
C GLU A 41 -3.47 -9.19 -2.84
N THR A 42 -4.04 -9.78 -3.90
CA THR A 42 -4.16 -9.14 -5.22
C THR A 42 -5.59 -8.83 -5.64
N THR A 43 -6.60 -9.30 -4.89
CA THR A 43 -8.02 -9.14 -5.22
C THR A 43 -8.67 -8.10 -4.32
N PHE A 44 -9.48 -7.22 -4.91
CA PHE A 44 -10.37 -6.32 -4.18
C PHE A 44 -11.83 -6.79 -4.31
N GLN A 45 -12.45 -7.11 -3.17
CA GLN A 45 -13.80 -7.65 -3.10
C GLN A 45 -14.85 -6.55 -2.85
N GLY A 46 -16.12 -6.85 -3.14
CA GLY A 46 -17.27 -5.98 -2.85
C GLY A 46 -17.44 -4.78 -3.79
N ALA A 47 -16.41 -4.43 -4.56
CA ALA A 47 -16.48 -3.35 -5.54
C ALA A 47 -17.40 -3.67 -6.74
N GLY A 48 -18.07 -2.65 -7.27
CA GLY A 48 -18.94 -2.77 -8.43
C GLY A 48 -19.39 -1.43 -9.00
N PHE A 49 -20.18 -1.48 -10.07
CA PHE A 49 -20.63 -0.29 -10.81
C PHE A 49 -21.94 -0.52 -11.56
N LYS A 50 -22.80 -1.43 -11.05
CA LYS A 50 -24.08 -1.76 -11.70
C LYS A 50 -25.04 -0.57 -11.75
N ASP A 51 -24.95 0.33 -10.78
CA ASP A 51 -25.74 1.54 -10.57
C ASP A 51 -24.94 2.54 -9.71
N LYS A 52 -25.53 3.72 -9.49
CA LYS A 52 -24.96 4.80 -8.68
C LYS A 52 -24.64 4.35 -7.25
N ASP A 53 -25.58 3.68 -6.59
CA ASP A 53 -25.43 3.26 -5.20
C ASP A 53 -24.25 2.28 -5.04
N LYS A 54 -24.09 1.34 -5.97
CA LYS A 54 -22.95 0.41 -5.95
C LYS A 54 -21.63 1.11 -6.25
N ALA A 55 -21.63 2.15 -7.08
CA ALA A 55 -20.45 2.98 -7.30
C ALA A 55 -20.06 3.74 -6.02
N LEU A 56 -21.03 4.32 -5.31
CA LEU A 56 -20.81 5.00 -4.02
C LEU A 56 -20.31 4.03 -2.95
N GLU A 57 -20.89 2.83 -2.85
CA GLU A 57 -20.41 1.76 -1.96
C GLU A 57 -18.96 1.41 -2.28
N THR A 58 -18.59 1.35 -3.56
CA THR A 58 -17.19 1.10 -3.97
C THR A 58 -16.25 2.21 -3.53
N LEU A 59 -16.67 3.48 -3.61
CA LEU A 59 -15.88 4.59 -3.08
C LEU A 59 -15.72 4.49 -1.55
N GLN A 60 -16.78 4.11 -0.84
CA GLN A 60 -16.76 3.93 0.60
C GLN A 60 -15.82 2.78 1.03
N LEU A 61 -15.82 1.64 0.32
CA LEU A 61 -14.90 0.53 0.58
C LEU A 61 -13.42 0.88 0.40
N LEU A 62 -13.15 1.96 -0.34
CA LEU A 62 -11.80 2.46 -0.61
C LEU A 62 -11.37 3.56 0.35
N GLU A 63 -12.28 4.07 1.18
CA GLU A 63 -11.98 5.15 2.13
C GLU A 63 -10.87 4.72 3.11
N GLY A 64 -9.92 5.62 3.36
CA GLY A 64 -8.77 5.38 4.22
C GLY A 64 -7.63 4.54 3.62
N ARG A 65 -7.84 3.87 2.48
CA ARG A 65 -6.76 3.16 1.76
C ARG A 65 -5.79 4.13 1.10
N ASP A 66 -4.63 3.63 0.64
CA ASP A 66 -3.65 4.45 -0.08
C ASP A 66 -4.28 5.13 -1.31
N VAL A 67 -4.07 6.43 -1.48
CA VAL A 67 -4.73 7.19 -2.56
C VAL A 67 -4.36 6.65 -3.94
N THR A 68 -3.13 6.17 -4.12
CA THR A 68 -2.73 5.49 -5.36
C THR A 68 -3.52 4.22 -5.61
N PHE A 69 -3.80 3.42 -4.57
CA PHE A 69 -4.61 2.21 -4.69
C PHE A 69 -6.08 2.56 -5.00
N GLN A 70 -6.65 3.56 -4.31
CA GLN A 70 -7.99 4.07 -4.62
C GLN A 70 -8.10 4.47 -6.09
N PHE A 71 -7.13 5.25 -6.60
CA PHE A 71 -7.08 5.66 -8.00
C PHE A 71 -7.02 4.46 -8.96
N GLN A 72 -6.18 3.47 -8.69
CA GLN A 72 -6.07 2.27 -9.53
C GLN A 72 -7.40 1.51 -9.65
N ILE A 73 -8.07 1.29 -8.52
CA ILE A 73 -9.36 0.59 -8.49
C ILE A 73 -10.44 1.41 -9.21
N ILE A 74 -10.59 2.68 -8.87
CA ILE A 74 -11.65 3.55 -9.42
C ILE A 74 -11.44 3.78 -10.91
N ASN A 75 -10.20 4.03 -11.35
CA ASN A 75 -9.88 4.19 -12.76
C ASN A 75 -10.17 2.91 -13.56
N SER A 76 -9.84 1.73 -13.00
CA SER A 76 -10.20 0.46 -13.62
C SER A 76 -11.72 0.27 -13.73
N MET A 77 -12.48 0.54 -12.65
CA MET A 77 -13.94 0.42 -12.66
C MET A 77 -14.60 1.40 -13.63
N PHE A 78 -14.15 2.65 -13.66
CA PHE A 78 -14.60 3.66 -14.60
C PHE A 78 -14.46 3.21 -16.06
N HIS A 79 -13.29 2.71 -16.45
CA HIS A 79 -13.07 2.25 -17.82
C HIS A 79 -13.89 0.99 -18.15
N ARG A 80 -14.04 0.05 -17.21
CA ARG A 80 -14.89 -1.14 -17.39
C ARG A 80 -16.37 -0.75 -17.55
N ALA A 81 -16.85 0.17 -16.72
CA ALA A 81 -18.21 0.69 -16.80
C ALA A 81 -18.46 1.34 -18.16
N LYS A 82 -17.53 2.15 -18.67
CA LYS A 82 -17.63 2.75 -20.03
C LYS A 82 -17.69 1.72 -21.15
N VAL A 83 -16.91 0.64 -21.05
CA VAL A 83 -16.94 -0.44 -22.05
C VAL A 83 -18.28 -1.17 -22.03
N ILE A 84 -18.81 -1.47 -20.85
CA ILE A 84 -20.12 -2.15 -20.71
C ILE A 84 -21.24 -1.24 -21.15
N HIS A 85 -21.24 0.04 -20.75
CA HIS A 85 -22.20 1.05 -21.18
C HIS A 85 -22.35 1.10 -22.70
N LYS A 86 -21.24 1.09 -23.47
CA LYS A 86 -21.26 1.06 -24.94
C LYS A 86 -21.91 -0.18 -25.56
N ARG A 87 -21.98 -1.29 -24.82
CA ARG A 87 -22.50 -2.59 -25.29
C ARG A 87 -23.92 -2.86 -24.81
N THR A 88 -24.36 -2.18 -23.76
CA THR A 88 -25.70 -2.28 -23.20
C THR A 88 -26.72 -1.61 -24.13
N LYS A 89 -27.85 -2.28 -24.36
CA LYS A 89 -28.99 -1.75 -25.14
C LYS A 89 -30.23 -1.48 -24.28
N ASP A 90 -30.26 -2.07 -23.09
CA ASP A 90 -31.35 -1.93 -22.14
C ASP A 90 -31.38 -0.50 -21.56
N PRO A 91 -32.48 0.25 -21.71
CA PRO A 91 -32.55 1.66 -21.31
C PRO A 91 -32.32 1.90 -19.81
N GLU A 92 -32.82 1.01 -18.96
CA GLU A 92 -32.67 1.14 -17.51
C GLU A 92 -31.22 0.92 -17.09
N LYS A 93 -30.59 -0.15 -17.60
CA LYS A 93 -29.16 -0.41 -17.35
C LYS A 93 -28.26 0.69 -17.91
N LEU A 94 -28.62 1.30 -19.04
CA LEU A 94 -27.88 2.44 -19.59
C LEU A 94 -27.90 3.63 -18.65
N ARG A 95 -29.07 3.99 -18.09
CA ARG A 95 -29.19 5.04 -17.09
C ARG A 95 -28.35 4.71 -15.85
N ASN A 96 -28.50 3.51 -15.29
CA ASN A 96 -27.77 3.10 -14.09
C ASN A 96 -26.24 3.13 -14.29
N LEU A 97 -25.76 2.66 -15.45
CA LEU A 97 -24.34 2.70 -15.81
C LEU A 97 -23.85 4.14 -16.03
N SER A 98 -24.68 5.02 -16.59
CA SER A 98 -24.33 6.43 -16.80
C SER A 98 -24.09 7.12 -15.46
N GLU A 99 -24.98 6.94 -14.50
CA GLU A 99 -24.85 7.51 -13.14
C GLU A 99 -23.63 6.94 -12.39
N ALA A 100 -23.35 5.64 -12.55
CA ALA A 100 -22.15 5.02 -11.99
C ALA A 100 -20.85 5.59 -12.59
N ILE A 101 -20.82 5.80 -13.91
CA ILE A 101 -19.69 6.41 -14.63
C ILE A 101 -19.45 7.84 -14.13
N GLU A 102 -20.52 8.64 -14.03
CA GLU A 102 -20.44 10.02 -13.53
C GLU A 102 -19.89 10.08 -12.10
N THR A 103 -20.34 9.16 -11.23
CA THR A 103 -19.86 9.04 -9.85
C THR A 103 -18.34 8.85 -9.79
N PHE A 104 -17.79 7.94 -10.60
CA PHE A 104 -16.34 7.73 -10.65
C PHE A 104 -15.60 8.87 -11.36
N GLU A 105 -16.19 9.45 -12.40
CA GLU A 105 -15.60 10.58 -13.13
C GLU A 105 -15.41 11.78 -12.21
N ASN A 106 -16.41 12.11 -11.39
CA ASN A 106 -16.33 13.16 -10.39
C ASN A 106 -15.19 12.91 -9.40
N TRP A 107 -15.07 11.69 -8.86
CA TRP A 107 -13.96 11.34 -7.99
C TRP A 107 -12.59 11.46 -8.68
N LEU A 108 -12.47 11.00 -9.94
CA LEU A 108 -11.22 11.07 -10.70
C LEU A 108 -10.84 12.53 -11.03
N ASN A 109 -11.82 13.38 -11.31
CA ASN A 109 -11.61 14.80 -11.54
C ASN A 109 -11.15 15.51 -10.27
N GLU A 110 -11.75 15.20 -9.12
CA GLU A 110 -11.29 15.70 -7.82
C GLU A 110 -9.85 15.23 -7.51
N TYR A 111 -9.55 13.95 -7.75
CA TYR A 111 -8.21 13.39 -7.58
C TYR A 111 -7.16 14.18 -8.35
N ARG A 112 -7.45 14.54 -9.60
CA ARG A 112 -6.55 15.33 -10.45
C ARG A 112 -6.47 16.80 -10.01
N SER A 113 -7.62 17.45 -9.79
CA SER A 113 -7.67 18.89 -9.49
C SER A 113 -7.02 19.23 -8.15
N ARG A 114 -7.17 18.36 -7.14
CA ARG A 114 -6.54 18.52 -5.83
C ARG A 114 -5.14 17.94 -5.74
N SER A 115 -4.60 17.39 -6.83
CA SER A 115 -3.29 16.72 -6.83
C SER A 115 -3.17 15.65 -5.73
N ARG A 116 -4.25 14.88 -5.49
CA ARG A 116 -4.35 13.94 -4.34
C ARG A 116 -3.29 12.84 -4.36
N ALA A 117 -2.60 12.64 -5.48
CA ALA A 117 -1.39 11.80 -5.55
C ALA A 117 -0.34 12.18 -4.49
N LYS A 118 -0.23 13.46 -4.14
CA LYS A 118 0.72 13.97 -3.13
C LYS A 118 0.29 13.65 -1.69
N GLU A 119 -0.95 13.23 -1.47
CA GLU A 119 -1.46 12.80 -0.16
C GLU A 119 -1.02 11.37 0.19
N ASN A 120 -0.38 10.67 -0.75
CA ASN A 120 0.00 9.27 -0.55
C ASN A 120 1.06 9.14 0.55
N LEU A 121 0.72 8.35 1.57
CA LEU A 121 1.59 8.08 2.72
C LEU A 121 2.49 6.88 2.38
N GLY A 122 3.61 7.12 1.70
CA GLY A 122 4.54 6.07 1.30
C GLY A 122 5.01 5.21 2.48
N TYR A 123 5.26 3.92 2.23
CA TYR A 123 5.76 3.00 3.25
C TYR A 123 7.29 3.07 3.31
N LEU A 124 7.83 3.18 4.52
CA LEU A 124 9.23 2.90 4.79
C LEU A 124 9.48 1.39 4.71
N PRO A 125 10.62 0.94 4.18
CA PRO A 125 11.04 -0.46 4.29
C PRO A 125 11.06 -0.94 5.74
N LEU A 126 10.71 -2.20 5.98
CA LEU A 126 10.62 -2.78 7.34
C LEU A 126 11.94 -2.63 8.11
N ASP A 127 13.08 -2.95 7.48
CA ASP A 127 14.42 -2.82 8.06
C ASP A 127 14.76 -1.39 8.50
N VAL A 128 14.25 -0.39 7.76
CA VAL A 128 14.37 1.01 8.14
C VAL A 128 13.56 1.28 9.39
N VAL A 129 12.29 0.87 9.44
CA VAL A 129 11.44 1.11 10.63
C VAL A 129 12.06 0.45 11.88
N GLU A 130 12.53 -0.78 11.74
CA GLU A 130 13.17 -1.52 12.83
C GLU A 130 14.45 -0.84 13.35
N ALA A 131 15.24 -0.25 12.45
CA ALA A 131 16.45 0.48 12.82
C ALA A 131 16.19 1.72 13.72
N PHE A 132 14.96 2.21 13.80
CA PHE A 132 14.59 3.32 14.69
C PHE A 132 13.85 2.88 15.96
N GLN A 133 13.54 1.59 16.12
CA GLN A 133 12.85 1.10 17.31
C GLN A 133 13.61 1.44 18.62
N PRO A 134 14.94 1.27 18.72
CA PRO A 134 15.65 1.62 19.96
C PRO A 134 15.61 3.11 20.29
N LEU A 135 15.50 3.98 19.27
CA LEU A 135 15.32 5.41 19.48
C LEU A 135 13.88 5.74 19.91
N ALA A 136 12.89 5.04 19.36
CA ALA A 136 11.49 5.15 19.78
C ALA A 136 11.30 4.78 21.26
N ASP A 137 11.93 3.69 21.70
CA ASP A 137 11.91 3.24 23.09
C ASP A 137 12.50 4.30 24.03
N ARG A 138 13.62 4.93 23.63
CA ARG A 138 14.24 6.03 24.39
C ARG A 138 13.37 7.28 24.49
N TYR A 139 12.68 7.63 23.41
CA TYR A 139 11.75 8.76 23.39
C TYR A 139 10.42 8.46 24.09
N GLY A 140 10.19 7.21 24.52
CA GLY A 140 8.91 6.78 25.08
C GLY A 140 7.77 6.90 24.07
N VAL A 141 8.05 6.69 22.77
CA VAL A 141 7.03 6.72 21.72
C VAL A 141 6.09 5.55 21.92
N LYS A 142 4.81 5.85 22.19
CA LYS A 142 3.77 4.85 22.36
C LYS A 142 3.20 4.49 20.99
N THR A 143 3.22 3.20 20.67
CA THR A 143 2.68 2.66 19.40
C THR A 143 1.44 1.82 19.62
N GLU A 144 1.07 1.61 20.87
CA GLU A 144 -0.13 0.92 21.31
C GLU A 144 -1.35 1.81 21.10
N VAL A 145 -2.39 1.22 20.55
CA VAL A 145 -3.67 1.89 20.31
C VAL A 145 -4.74 1.20 21.17
N PRO A 146 -5.54 1.96 21.95
CA PRO A 146 -6.63 1.37 22.72
C PRO A 146 -7.58 0.54 21.85
N GLY A 147 -7.86 -0.70 22.26
CA GLY A 147 -8.72 -1.62 21.51
C GLY A 147 -8.05 -2.31 20.32
N VAL A 148 -6.72 -2.22 20.21
CA VAL A 148 -5.92 -2.92 19.19
C VAL A 148 -4.92 -3.84 19.88
N HIS A 149 -4.89 -5.11 19.47
CA HIS A 149 -4.12 -6.15 20.17
C HIS A 149 -2.60 -6.10 19.94
N ILE A 150 -2.14 -5.53 18.82
CA ILE A 150 -0.72 -5.48 18.46
C ILE A 150 -0.35 -4.08 17.94
N SER A 151 0.92 -3.68 18.06
CA SER A 151 1.39 -2.44 17.44
C SER A 151 1.51 -2.58 15.91
N PHE A 152 1.50 -1.45 15.20
CA PHE A 152 1.73 -1.45 13.75
C PHE A 152 3.04 -2.13 13.36
N LEU A 153 4.13 -1.91 14.09
CA LEU A 153 5.42 -2.55 13.79
C LEU A 153 5.32 -4.08 13.87
N LYS A 154 4.58 -4.63 14.84
CA LYS A 154 4.38 -6.08 14.94
C LYS A 154 3.55 -6.60 13.75
N ALA A 155 2.46 -5.92 13.39
CA ALA A 155 1.69 -6.26 12.20
C ALA A 155 2.53 -6.15 10.91
N TYR A 156 3.42 -5.17 10.84
CA TYR A 156 4.27 -4.95 9.67
C TYR A 156 5.35 -6.03 9.52
N ARG A 157 5.84 -6.58 10.64
CA ARG A 157 6.68 -7.79 10.68
C ARG A 157 5.93 -9.03 10.23
N GLU A 158 4.71 -9.25 10.71
CA GLU A 158 3.86 -10.38 10.28
C GLU A 158 3.55 -10.32 8.77
N ALA A 159 3.53 -9.12 8.22
CA ALA A 159 3.40 -8.87 6.79
C ALA A 159 4.73 -8.90 6.01
N ASP A 160 5.87 -9.20 6.62
CA ASP A 160 7.21 -9.15 6.00
C ASP A 160 7.51 -7.83 5.27
N GLY A 161 6.95 -6.71 5.75
CA GLY A 161 7.06 -5.43 5.06
C GLY A 161 6.17 -5.26 3.82
N ASP A 162 5.37 -6.25 3.45
CA ASP A 162 4.54 -6.27 2.24
C ASP A 162 3.21 -5.54 2.43
N LEU A 163 3.04 -4.46 1.66
CA LEU A 163 1.82 -3.66 1.63
C LEU A 163 0.56 -4.46 1.23
N LYS A 164 0.69 -5.42 0.32
CA LYS A 164 -0.46 -6.21 -0.12
C LYS A 164 -0.99 -7.11 1.00
N LYS A 165 -0.10 -7.65 1.83
CA LYS A 165 -0.48 -8.39 3.04
C LYS A 165 -1.20 -7.49 4.04
N LEU A 166 -0.77 -6.24 4.22
CA LEU A 166 -1.47 -5.28 5.09
C LEU A 166 -2.88 -4.92 4.62
N ARG A 167 -3.19 -5.09 3.33
CA ARG A 167 -4.55 -4.86 2.77
C ARG A 167 -5.55 -5.97 3.08
N VAL A 168 -5.07 -7.11 3.56
CA VAL A 168 -5.89 -8.26 3.96
C VAL A 168 -5.78 -8.58 5.44
N LEU A 169 -4.66 -8.21 6.09
CA LEU A 169 -4.46 -8.41 7.52
C LEU A 169 -5.36 -7.46 8.32
N LYS A 170 -6.27 -8.04 9.11
CA LYS A 170 -7.18 -7.30 10.00
C LYS A 170 -6.48 -6.82 11.26
N VAL A 171 -6.92 -5.67 11.78
CA VAL A 171 -6.44 -5.12 13.06
C VAL A 171 -6.87 -5.99 14.23
N ASN A 172 -8.13 -6.45 14.22
CA ASN A 172 -8.71 -7.37 15.19
C ASN A 172 -9.26 -8.59 14.39
N PRO A 173 -8.51 -9.69 14.30
CA PRO A 173 -8.88 -10.85 13.48
C PRO A 173 -10.24 -11.47 13.83
N ASP A 174 -10.62 -11.41 15.12
CA ASP A 174 -11.87 -11.98 15.64
C ASP A 174 -13.10 -11.10 15.38
N ASP A 175 -12.92 -9.86 14.92
CA ASP A 175 -14.01 -8.95 14.58
C ASP A 175 -14.25 -8.95 13.06
N GLU A 176 -15.42 -9.42 12.64
CA GLU A 176 -15.83 -9.44 11.23
C GLU A 176 -15.80 -8.04 10.60
N LYS A 177 -16.13 -6.99 11.36
CA LYS A 177 -16.16 -5.60 10.91
C LYS A 177 -14.81 -4.90 11.06
N SER A 178 -13.78 -5.62 11.51
CA SER A 178 -12.45 -5.05 11.67
C SER A 178 -11.89 -4.55 10.34
N ILE A 179 -11.34 -3.35 10.37
CA ILE A 179 -10.59 -2.78 9.25
C ILE A 179 -9.24 -3.47 9.10
N THR A 180 -8.63 -3.30 7.93
CA THR A 180 -7.29 -3.81 7.63
C THR A 180 -6.20 -2.83 8.05
N TRP A 181 -4.98 -3.33 8.20
CA TRP A 181 -3.86 -2.55 8.71
C TRP A 181 -3.47 -1.37 7.80
N ASP A 182 -3.62 -1.49 6.48
CA ASP A 182 -3.40 -0.38 5.55
C ASP A 182 -4.31 0.83 5.86
N VAL A 183 -5.59 0.56 6.10
CA VAL A 183 -6.59 1.58 6.46
C VAL A 183 -6.31 2.16 7.84
N HIS A 184 -6.06 1.28 8.82
CA HIS A 184 -5.79 1.70 10.20
C HIS A 184 -4.55 2.60 10.27
N ARG A 185 -3.44 2.17 9.68
CA ARG A 185 -2.19 2.93 9.65
C ARG A 185 -2.40 4.31 9.03
N ASN A 186 -3.09 4.41 7.89
CA ASN A 186 -3.33 5.71 7.25
C ASN A 186 -4.24 6.63 8.09
N LYS A 187 -5.25 6.09 8.77
CA LYS A 187 -6.12 6.84 9.68
C LYS A 187 -5.34 7.44 10.86
N TYR A 188 -4.43 6.67 11.46
CA TYR A 188 -3.59 7.13 12.57
C TYR A 188 -2.50 8.08 12.10
N LEU A 189 -1.88 7.82 10.96
CA LEU A 189 -0.77 8.59 10.45
C LEU A 189 -1.17 9.99 9.96
N LYS A 190 -2.39 10.15 9.41
CA LYS A 190 -2.87 11.43 8.89
C LYS A 190 -2.73 12.61 9.88
N PRO A 191 -3.28 12.54 11.11
CA PRO A 191 -3.09 13.63 12.07
C PRO A 191 -1.61 13.83 12.47
N LEU A 192 -0.78 12.78 12.54
CA LEU A 192 0.65 12.93 12.84
C LEU A 192 1.35 13.73 11.73
N VAL A 193 1.02 13.42 10.48
CA VAL A 193 1.58 14.07 9.30
C VAL A 193 1.14 15.52 9.22
N ASP A 194 -0.10 15.82 9.57
CA ASP A 194 -0.61 17.19 9.57
C ASP A 194 0.09 18.05 10.64
N ARG A 195 0.52 17.47 11.78
CA ARG A 195 1.32 18.18 12.80
C ARG A 195 2.71 18.59 12.33
N VAL A 196 3.30 17.85 11.39
CA VAL A 196 4.66 18.10 10.88
C VAL A 196 4.68 18.80 9.52
N LYS A 197 3.54 19.36 9.12
CA LYS A 197 3.38 20.14 7.88
C LYS A 197 3.08 21.60 8.23
N GLY A 198 3.49 22.49 7.32
CA GLY A 198 3.25 23.93 7.45
C GLY A 198 4.44 24.69 8.01
N ASP A 199 4.29 26.02 8.10
CA ASP A 199 5.40 26.93 8.44
C ASP A 199 5.82 26.81 9.92
N ASP A 200 4.88 26.44 10.80
CA ASP A 200 5.12 26.24 12.24
C ASP A 200 5.46 24.78 12.61
N ALA A 201 5.76 23.94 11.61
CA ALA A 201 6.04 22.53 11.84
C ALA A 201 7.30 22.33 12.73
N PRO A 202 7.25 21.38 13.69
CA PRO A 202 8.43 21.04 14.47
C PRO A 202 9.54 20.51 13.56
N ARG A 203 10.78 20.77 13.94
CA ARG A 203 11.94 20.23 13.22
C ARG A 203 11.94 18.72 13.34
N LEU A 204 12.14 18.03 12.23
CA LEU A 204 12.22 16.57 12.19
C LEU A 204 13.58 16.00 12.63
N TYR A 205 14.57 16.87 12.86
CA TYR A 205 15.92 16.50 13.26
C TYR A 205 16.46 17.47 14.30
N LEU A 206 17.19 16.92 15.27
CA LEU A 206 17.86 17.66 16.32
C LEU A 206 19.00 18.52 15.74
N THR A 207 19.19 19.71 16.33
CA THR A 207 20.21 20.68 15.88
C THR A 207 21.36 20.87 16.86
N GLU A 208 21.22 20.36 18.08
CA GLU A 208 22.23 20.38 19.14
C GLU A 208 23.50 19.67 18.71
N GLU A 209 24.67 20.23 19.02
CA GLU A 209 25.96 19.80 18.46
C GLU A 209 26.25 18.31 18.63
N LYS A 210 25.92 17.74 19.79
CA LYS A 210 26.23 16.35 20.14
C LYS A 210 25.27 15.32 19.53
N VAL A 211 24.07 15.74 19.12
CA VAL A 211 23.02 14.87 18.55
C VAL A 211 22.50 15.41 17.21
N ARG A 212 23.29 16.28 16.56
CA ARG A 212 22.89 16.96 15.33
C ARG A 212 22.59 15.95 14.24
N GLY A 213 21.40 16.05 13.67
CA GLY A 213 20.95 15.17 12.58
C GLY A 213 20.28 13.89 13.06
N VAL A 214 20.17 13.62 14.36
CA VAL A 214 19.33 12.55 14.90
C VAL A 214 17.84 12.95 14.74
N PRO A 215 16.95 12.06 14.30
CA PRO A 215 15.52 12.37 14.20
C PRO A 215 14.90 12.72 15.55
N THR A 216 13.97 13.68 15.59
CA THR A 216 13.25 14.04 16.81
C THR A 216 12.19 12.99 17.19
N LYS A 217 11.62 13.12 18.39
CA LYS A 217 10.50 12.28 18.86
C LYS A 217 9.32 12.28 17.89
N GLU A 218 8.94 13.44 17.35
CA GLU A 218 7.84 13.58 16.39
C GLU A 218 8.15 12.85 15.08
N HIS A 219 9.40 12.93 14.62
CA HIS A 219 9.80 12.22 13.41
C HIS A 219 9.83 10.70 13.64
N VAL A 220 10.35 10.26 14.79
CA VAL A 220 10.37 8.84 15.16
C VAL A 220 8.95 8.29 15.32
N GLU A 221 8.00 9.07 15.85
CA GLU A 221 6.58 8.68 15.90
C GLU A 221 6.03 8.36 14.50
N LEU A 222 6.32 9.19 13.49
CA LEU A 222 5.96 8.91 12.10
C LEU A 222 6.64 7.63 11.57
N VAL A 223 7.92 7.44 11.89
CA VAL A 223 8.71 6.28 11.46
C VAL A 223 8.14 4.99 12.04
N MET A 224 7.70 5.01 13.29
CA MET A 224 7.05 3.85 13.93
C MET A 224 5.70 3.48 13.33
N TRP A 225 5.10 4.39 12.54
CA TRP A 225 3.94 4.13 11.67
C TRP A 225 4.33 3.88 10.21
N GLY A 226 5.60 3.59 9.96
CA GLY A 226 6.15 3.24 8.65
C GLY A 226 6.18 4.40 7.66
N TYR A 227 6.33 5.64 8.11
CA TYR A 227 6.33 6.82 7.24
C TYR A 227 7.43 7.82 7.58
N SER A 228 7.93 8.51 6.55
CA SER A 228 8.71 9.73 6.73
C SER A 228 8.53 10.63 5.49
N PRO A 229 8.39 11.95 5.68
CA PRO A 229 8.42 12.90 4.57
C PRO A 229 9.85 13.09 4.01
N GLU A 230 10.89 12.67 4.73
CA GLU A 230 12.30 12.85 4.38
C GLU A 230 13.08 11.53 4.31
N VAL A 231 12.52 10.51 3.63
CA VAL A 231 13.03 9.13 3.58
C VAL A 231 14.54 9.02 3.31
N THR A 232 15.06 9.76 2.32
CA THR A 232 16.48 9.72 1.95
C THR A 232 17.39 10.22 3.07
N LYS A 233 16.96 11.27 3.78
CA LYS A 233 17.75 11.83 4.88
C LYS A 233 17.62 10.96 6.13
N LEU A 234 16.43 10.43 6.42
CA LEU A 234 16.20 9.46 7.50
C LEU A 234 17.17 8.27 7.38
N LYS A 235 17.25 7.65 6.19
CA LYS A 235 18.15 6.50 5.96
C LYS A 235 19.62 6.81 6.24
N LYS A 236 20.08 8.05 5.98
CA LYS A 236 21.45 8.47 6.26
C LYS A 236 21.76 8.57 7.76
N THR A 237 20.75 8.66 8.61
CA THR A 237 20.91 8.74 10.08
C THR A 237 21.02 7.38 10.74
N ILE A 238 20.71 6.27 10.05
CA ILE A 238 20.75 4.91 10.61
C ILE A 238 22.09 4.57 11.28
N PRO A 239 23.28 4.87 10.70
CA PRO A 239 24.54 4.61 11.39
C PRO A 239 24.66 5.37 12.70
N GLN A 240 24.22 6.63 12.73
CA GLN A 240 24.25 7.44 13.95
C GLN A 240 23.30 6.91 15.02
N VAL A 241 22.11 6.44 14.63
CA VAL A 241 21.14 5.83 15.56
C VAL A 241 21.72 4.57 16.19
N LYS A 242 22.37 3.71 15.38
CA LYS A 242 23.07 2.52 15.87
C LYS A 242 24.25 2.86 16.78
N ASP A 243 25.01 3.91 16.49
CA ASP A 243 26.11 4.36 17.36
C ASP A 243 25.63 4.93 18.70
N LEU A 244 24.36 5.32 18.78
CA LEU A 244 23.70 5.76 20.00
C LEU A 244 23.14 4.56 20.78
N GLU A 245 22.83 3.43 20.13
CA GLU A 245 22.51 2.16 20.77
C GLU A 245 23.67 1.72 21.69
N GLY A 246 23.42 1.65 23.00
CA GLY A 246 24.42 1.30 24.01
C GLY A 246 25.18 2.47 24.66
N LYS A 247 25.00 3.71 24.19
CA LYS A 247 25.51 4.91 24.91
C LYS A 247 24.43 5.46 25.82
N ASP A 248 24.80 5.67 27.08
CA ASP A 248 23.99 6.37 28.07
C ASP A 248 23.89 7.84 27.65
N LEU A 249 22.74 8.21 27.06
CA LEU A 249 22.44 9.59 26.64
C LEU A 249 21.67 10.34 27.72
N ASN A 250 21.66 9.85 28.96
CA ASN A 250 21.12 10.57 30.10
C ASN A 250 21.86 11.92 30.21
N GLY A 251 21.20 12.99 29.76
CA GLY A 251 21.74 14.35 29.65
C GLY A 251 21.94 14.91 28.22
N LEU A 252 21.57 14.16 27.17
CA LEU A 252 21.80 14.53 25.76
C LEU A 252 20.55 14.63 24.88
N LEU A 253 19.44 14.06 25.36
CA LEU A 253 18.13 14.28 24.77
C LEU A 253 17.39 15.20 25.74
N PRO A 254 16.73 16.27 25.26
CA PRO A 254 15.98 17.15 26.14
C PRO A 254 14.96 16.30 26.91
N SER A 255 15.13 16.26 28.23
CA SER A 255 14.05 15.87 29.13
C SER A 255 12.92 16.87 28.92
N GLU A 256 11.77 16.39 28.46
CA GLU A 256 10.52 17.18 28.50
C GLU A 256 10.27 17.73 29.90
#